data_AF-A0A8H3CHY5-F1
#
_entry.id   AF-A0A8H3CHY5-F1
#
_cell.length_a   1.000
_cell.length_b   1.000
_cell.length_c   1.000
_cell.angle_alpha   90.00
_cell.angle_beta   90.00
_cell.angle_gamma   90.00
#
_symmetry.space_group_name_H-M   'P 1'
#
loop_
_entity.id
_entity.type
_entity.pdbx_description
1 polymer ?
#
loop_
_entity_poly.entity_id
_entity_poly.type
_entity_poly.pdbx_seq_one_letter_code
_entity_poly.pdbx_strand_id
1 'polypeptide(L)'
;MFELEQWTIDALHTIFKGSATTLAKIASENWDSDTILRLRAFTKATKVELPVLRFIQYLLSVGSRDETIAALGDHINDLPSVGLYRNFNASDTEPVLFGCAFLNILSLGHRSPVWARCLTRNDRAVLYAAQAQLVDVSAALDLDLGWLSAPNAATPRQLCDKCNTKLLEKWNQSFGQCSKDLGSGYPLKDVSLLAQLPTYRHIMPRSSGSKWGWGWDSGCKQNFSCLPTLLGSVDTHIQQVFAKATSYYKKIVE
;
A
#
# COMPACT_ATOMS: atom_id res chain seq x y z
N MET A 1 -18.91 -26.53 -12.88
CA MET A 1 -17.71 -26.02 -12.19
C MET A 1 -17.53 -24.51 -12.39
N PHE A 2 -17.80 -23.96 -13.59
CA PHE A 2 -17.70 -22.52 -13.88
C PHE A 2 -18.59 -21.60 -13.02
N GLU A 3 -19.77 -22.07 -12.58
CA GLU A 3 -20.70 -21.21 -11.81
C GLU A 3 -20.19 -20.88 -10.40
N LEU A 4 -19.58 -21.84 -9.70
CA LEU A 4 -19.02 -21.63 -8.36
C LEU A 4 -17.79 -20.74 -8.39
N GLU A 5 -16.94 -20.89 -9.39
CA GLU A 5 -15.76 -20.04 -9.57
C GLU A 5 -16.17 -18.60 -9.89
N GLN A 6 -17.11 -18.41 -10.82
CA GLN A 6 -17.62 -17.09 -11.17
C GLN A 6 -18.30 -16.43 -9.95
N TRP A 7 -19.12 -17.18 -9.22
CA TRP A 7 -19.74 -16.71 -7.97
C TRP A 7 -18.69 -16.31 -6.93
N THR A 8 -17.64 -17.12 -6.75
CA THR A 8 -16.54 -16.80 -5.83
C THR A 8 -15.84 -15.50 -6.22
N ILE A 9 -15.53 -15.33 -7.51
CA ILE A 9 -14.91 -14.10 -8.02
C ILE A 9 -15.84 -12.89 -7.78
N ASP A 10 -17.14 -13.02 -7.98
CA ASP A 10 -18.11 -11.94 -7.74
C ASP A 10 -18.27 -11.60 -6.25
N ALA A 11 -18.22 -12.61 -5.38
CA ALA A 11 -18.22 -12.43 -3.93
C ALA A 11 -16.94 -11.71 -3.47
N LEU A 12 -15.76 -12.18 -3.89
CA LEU A 12 -14.48 -11.52 -3.58
C LEU A 12 -14.43 -10.10 -4.12
N HIS A 13 -14.97 -9.87 -5.33
CA HIS A 13 -15.06 -8.54 -5.91
C HIS A 13 -15.88 -7.60 -5.04
N THR A 14 -17.01 -8.08 -4.53
CA THR A 14 -17.89 -7.32 -3.64
C THR A 14 -17.21 -7.02 -2.31
N ILE A 15 -16.56 -8.02 -1.72
CA ILE A 15 -15.82 -7.90 -0.45
C ILE A 15 -14.69 -6.88 -0.58
N PHE A 16 -13.82 -7.02 -1.58
CA PHE A 16 -12.63 -6.16 -1.74
C PHE A 16 -12.92 -4.81 -2.39
N LYS A 17 -14.13 -4.61 -2.94
CA LYS A 17 -14.67 -3.27 -3.26
C LYS A 17 -15.46 -2.64 -2.12
N GLY A 18 -15.61 -3.33 -1.00
CA GLY A 18 -16.34 -2.86 0.17
C GLY A 18 -15.79 -1.57 0.79
N SER A 19 -16.48 -1.10 1.82
CA SER A 19 -16.11 0.13 2.54
C SER A 19 -14.75 0.02 3.22
N ALA A 20 -14.16 1.17 3.57
CA ALA A 20 -12.90 1.21 4.32
C ALA A 20 -12.99 0.42 5.65
N THR A 21 -14.12 0.52 6.33
CA THR A 21 -14.40 -0.21 7.58
C THR A 21 -14.45 -1.73 7.35
N THR A 22 -15.05 -2.17 6.24
CA THR A 22 -15.12 -3.60 5.90
C THR A 22 -13.72 -4.18 5.69
N LEU A 23 -12.88 -3.48 4.91
CA LEU A 23 -11.51 -3.90 4.65
C LEU A 23 -10.63 -3.84 5.90
N ALA A 24 -10.78 -2.82 6.74
CA ALA A 24 -10.07 -2.74 8.02
C ALA A 24 -10.42 -3.91 8.95
N LYS A 25 -11.70 -4.28 9.02
CA LYS A 25 -12.16 -5.46 9.77
C LYS A 25 -11.56 -6.75 9.20
N ILE A 26 -11.55 -6.91 7.89
CA ILE A 26 -10.94 -8.09 7.25
C ILE A 26 -9.43 -8.13 7.52
N ALA A 27 -8.75 -6.98 7.49
CA ALA A 27 -7.32 -6.89 7.75
C ALA A 27 -6.95 -7.16 9.22
N SER A 28 -7.90 -7.03 10.17
CA SER A 28 -7.69 -7.39 11.58
C SER A 28 -7.81 -8.89 11.87
N GLU A 29 -8.26 -9.69 10.90
CA GLU A 29 -8.24 -11.15 11.01
C GLU A 29 -6.80 -11.70 10.91
N ASN A 30 -6.60 -12.94 11.34
CA ASN A 30 -5.30 -13.60 11.22
C ASN A 30 -5.03 -14.01 9.77
N TRP A 31 -4.14 -13.28 9.11
CA TRP A 31 -3.63 -13.61 7.78
C TRP A 31 -2.20 -14.12 7.88
N ASP A 32 -1.97 -15.36 7.50
CA ASP A 32 -0.63 -15.88 7.28
C ASP A 32 -0.18 -15.67 5.81
N SER A 33 1.11 -15.81 5.55
CA SER A 33 1.67 -15.60 4.21
C SER A 33 1.16 -16.60 3.18
N ASP A 34 0.91 -17.86 3.55
CA ASP A 34 0.48 -18.89 2.61
C ASP A 34 -0.95 -18.61 2.14
N THR A 35 -1.82 -18.21 3.05
CA THR A 35 -3.18 -17.77 2.74
C THR A 35 -3.17 -16.57 1.79
N ILE A 36 -2.31 -15.59 2.03
CA ILE A 36 -2.15 -14.42 1.14
C ILE A 36 -1.66 -14.83 -0.24
N LEU A 37 -0.65 -15.72 -0.32
CA LEU A 37 -0.10 -16.19 -1.58
C LEU A 37 -1.12 -17.00 -2.38
N ARG A 38 -1.92 -17.85 -1.73
CA ARG A 38 -3.03 -18.58 -2.37
C ARG A 38 -4.09 -17.63 -2.89
N LEU A 39 -4.48 -16.64 -2.10
CA LEU A 39 -5.42 -15.60 -2.53
C LEU A 39 -4.86 -14.82 -3.74
N ARG A 40 -3.58 -14.45 -3.71
CA ARG A 40 -2.92 -13.76 -4.83
C ARG A 40 -2.90 -14.62 -6.09
N ALA A 41 -2.53 -15.90 -5.98
CA ALA A 41 -2.51 -16.83 -7.10
C ALA A 41 -3.90 -17.04 -7.71
N PHE A 42 -4.93 -17.21 -6.86
CA PHE A 42 -6.32 -17.39 -7.29
C PHE A 42 -6.90 -16.17 -8.03
N THR A 43 -6.47 -14.97 -7.63
CA THR A 43 -7.06 -13.71 -8.13
C THR A 43 -6.26 -13.11 -9.29
N LYS A 44 -5.09 -13.67 -9.62
CA LYS A 44 -4.23 -13.21 -10.71
C LYS A 44 -4.93 -13.34 -12.06
N ALA A 45 -4.78 -12.34 -12.92
CA ALA A 45 -5.43 -12.26 -14.23
C ALA A 45 -6.97 -12.31 -14.19
N THR A 46 -7.58 -12.01 -13.04
CA THR A 46 -9.05 -11.89 -12.90
C THR A 46 -9.47 -10.44 -12.68
N LYS A 47 -10.78 -10.15 -12.80
CA LYS A 47 -11.32 -8.81 -12.51
C LYS A 47 -11.14 -8.35 -11.04
N VAL A 48 -10.82 -9.28 -10.13
CA VAL A 48 -10.57 -8.97 -8.71
C VAL A 48 -9.11 -8.77 -8.36
N GLU A 49 -8.22 -8.95 -9.33
CA GLU A 49 -6.78 -8.87 -9.14
C GLU A 49 -6.36 -7.57 -8.44
N LEU A 50 -6.74 -6.42 -8.99
CA LEU A 50 -6.35 -5.12 -8.48
C LEU A 50 -6.97 -4.80 -7.11
N PRO A 51 -8.28 -5.04 -6.84
CA PRO A 51 -8.82 -4.96 -5.49
C PRO A 51 -8.06 -5.78 -4.45
N VAL A 52 -7.72 -7.03 -4.77
CA VAL A 52 -7.03 -7.95 -3.86
C VAL A 52 -5.59 -7.51 -3.64
N LEU A 53 -4.87 -7.12 -4.69
CA LEU A 53 -3.50 -6.61 -4.58
C LEU A 53 -3.44 -5.39 -3.64
N ARG A 54 -4.39 -4.46 -3.76
CA ARG A 54 -4.48 -3.30 -2.88
C ARG A 54 -4.79 -3.68 -1.43
N PHE A 55 -5.67 -4.66 -1.23
CA PHE A 55 -5.94 -5.19 0.11
C PHE A 55 -4.68 -5.79 0.73
N ILE A 56 -3.92 -6.59 -0.02
CA ILE A 56 -2.67 -7.17 0.46
C ILE A 56 -1.68 -6.05 0.84
N GLN A 57 -1.48 -5.06 -0.04
CA GLN A 57 -0.61 -3.91 0.26
C GLN A 57 -1.06 -3.17 1.54
N TYR A 58 -2.36 -2.95 1.70
CA TYR A 58 -2.93 -2.35 2.91
C TYR A 58 -2.68 -3.21 4.16
N LEU A 59 -2.91 -4.52 4.07
CA LEU A 59 -2.66 -5.48 5.14
C LEU A 59 -1.20 -5.44 5.61
N LEU A 60 -0.24 -5.37 4.67
CA LEU A 60 1.18 -5.24 5.00
C LEU A 60 1.50 -3.94 5.73
N SER A 61 0.93 -2.81 5.28
CA SER A 61 1.13 -1.49 5.88
C SER A 61 0.55 -1.34 7.28
N VAL A 62 -0.57 -2.00 7.58
CA VAL A 62 -1.15 -1.98 8.92
C VAL A 62 -0.49 -2.99 9.86
N GLY A 63 -0.04 -4.14 9.34
CA GLY A 63 0.64 -5.17 10.12
C GLY A 63 2.04 -4.77 10.60
N SER A 64 2.70 -3.83 9.91
CA SER A 64 4.05 -3.34 10.25
C SER A 64 4.07 -2.23 11.33
N ARG A 65 2.97 -2.00 12.05
CA ARG A 65 2.93 -1.04 13.15
C ARG A 65 3.52 -1.62 14.44
N ASP A 66 4.22 -0.80 15.21
CA ASP A 66 4.86 -1.21 16.46
C ASP A 66 3.87 -1.83 17.46
N GLU A 67 2.65 -1.31 17.55
CA GLU A 67 1.56 -1.85 18.38
C GLU A 67 1.19 -3.27 17.96
N THR A 68 1.10 -3.52 16.66
CA THR A 68 0.78 -4.84 16.10
C THR A 68 1.93 -5.80 16.38
N ILE A 69 3.17 -5.38 16.14
CA ILE A 69 4.36 -6.18 16.41
C ILE A 69 4.47 -6.55 17.90
N ALA A 70 4.18 -5.61 18.79
CA ALA A 70 4.17 -5.85 20.23
C ALA A 70 3.08 -6.87 20.62
N ALA A 71 1.90 -6.80 20.00
CA ALA A 71 0.80 -7.75 20.23
C ALA A 71 1.11 -9.16 19.75
N LEU A 72 1.90 -9.32 18.67
CA LEU A 72 2.30 -10.63 18.16
C LEU A 72 3.26 -11.39 19.10
N GLY A 73 4.09 -10.69 19.88
CA GLY A 73 5.01 -11.31 20.83
C GLY A 73 5.92 -12.36 20.17
N ASP A 74 5.74 -13.64 20.52
CA ASP A 74 6.53 -14.75 19.99
C ASP A 74 6.09 -15.21 18.58
N HIS A 75 4.93 -14.78 18.11
CA HIS A 75 4.38 -15.09 16.78
C HIS A 75 4.88 -14.13 15.68
N ILE A 76 5.92 -13.34 15.95
CA ILE A 76 6.45 -12.34 15.02
C ILE A 76 6.91 -12.92 13.66
N ASN A 77 7.17 -14.23 13.59
CA ASN A 77 7.48 -14.94 12.35
C ASN A 77 6.27 -15.09 11.43
N ASP A 78 5.06 -14.98 11.98
CA ASP A 78 3.79 -15.13 11.24
C ASP A 78 3.39 -13.82 10.56
N LEU A 79 4.21 -12.76 10.71
CA LEU A 79 3.96 -11.47 10.08
C LEU A 79 3.96 -11.60 8.54
N PRO A 80 2.86 -11.24 7.86
CA PRO A 80 2.76 -11.33 6.41
C PRO A 80 3.91 -10.72 5.62
N SER A 81 4.43 -9.57 6.05
CA SER A 81 5.52 -8.89 5.37
C SER A 81 6.80 -9.71 5.39
N VAL A 82 7.12 -10.38 6.50
CA VAL A 82 8.27 -11.29 6.62
C VAL A 82 8.10 -12.49 5.70
N GLY A 83 6.93 -13.14 5.74
CA GLY A 83 6.64 -14.28 4.88
C GLY A 83 6.75 -13.93 3.40
N LEU A 84 6.13 -12.84 2.95
CA LEU A 84 6.21 -12.41 1.55
C LEU A 84 7.62 -11.97 1.14
N TYR A 85 8.35 -11.28 2.02
CA TYR A 85 9.73 -10.91 1.75
C TYR A 85 10.60 -12.14 1.49
N ARG A 86 10.52 -13.18 2.34
CA ARG A 86 11.27 -14.43 2.17
C ARG A 86 10.84 -15.21 0.93
N ASN A 87 9.55 -15.23 0.62
CA ASN A 87 9.03 -15.96 -0.53
C ASN A 87 9.42 -15.32 -1.88
N PHE A 88 9.61 -14.00 -1.92
CA PHE A 88 9.89 -13.27 -3.15
C PHE A 88 11.32 -12.72 -3.27
N ASN A 89 12.15 -12.75 -2.23
CA ASN A 89 13.52 -12.19 -2.30
C ASN A 89 14.40 -12.82 -3.40
N ALA A 90 14.12 -14.07 -3.78
CA ALA A 90 14.82 -14.80 -4.84
C ALA A 90 14.01 -14.91 -6.15
N SER A 91 12.84 -14.26 -6.24
CA SER A 91 11.89 -14.43 -7.34
C SER A 91 11.45 -13.11 -7.97
N ASP A 92 11.33 -13.11 -9.30
CA ASP A 92 10.89 -11.96 -10.09
C ASP A 92 9.37 -11.90 -10.32
N THR A 93 8.62 -12.80 -9.68
CA THR A 93 7.21 -13.06 -10.01
C THR A 93 6.24 -11.98 -9.55
N GLU A 94 6.51 -11.30 -8.44
CA GLU A 94 5.61 -10.30 -7.85
C GLU A 94 6.40 -9.08 -7.32
N PRO A 95 7.03 -8.29 -8.20
CA PRO A 95 7.93 -7.21 -7.80
C PRO A 95 7.23 -6.13 -6.97
N VAL A 96 5.94 -5.87 -7.22
CA VAL A 96 5.19 -4.88 -6.45
C VAL A 96 4.94 -5.36 -5.02
N LEU A 97 4.59 -6.63 -4.81
CA LEU A 97 4.34 -7.16 -3.46
C LEU A 97 5.64 -7.30 -2.68
N PHE A 98 6.72 -7.76 -3.33
CA PHE A 98 8.03 -7.81 -2.71
C PHE A 98 8.49 -6.42 -2.27
N GLY A 99 8.38 -5.40 -3.14
CA GLY A 99 8.78 -4.05 -2.81
C GLY A 99 7.97 -3.44 -1.66
N CYS A 100 6.67 -3.74 -1.60
CA CYS A 100 5.82 -3.36 -0.49
C CYS A 100 6.27 -4.03 0.82
N ALA A 101 6.54 -5.35 0.80
CA ALA A 101 7.03 -6.09 1.95
C ALA A 101 8.42 -5.59 2.41
N PHE A 102 9.33 -5.35 1.46
CA PHE A 102 10.66 -4.81 1.69
C PHE A 102 10.61 -3.45 2.39
N LEU A 103 9.85 -2.48 1.86
CA LEU A 103 9.72 -1.17 2.50
C LEU A 103 9.10 -1.26 3.90
N ASN A 104 8.10 -2.14 4.09
CA ASN A 104 7.47 -2.35 5.39
C ASN A 104 8.40 -2.99 6.43
N ILE A 105 9.31 -3.88 6.03
CA ILE A 105 10.33 -4.43 6.94
C ILE A 105 11.41 -3.39 7.22
N LEU A 106 11.85 -2.68 6.19
CA LEU A 106 12.88 -1.65 6.30
C LEU A 106 12.44 -0.51 7.22
N SER A 107 11.17 -0.08 7.13
CA SER A 107 10.60 0.99 7.97
C SER A 107 10.62 0.70 9.47
N LEU A 108 10.68 -0.58 9.87
CA LEU A 108 10.78 -0.96 11.28
C LEU A 108 12.15 -0.63 11.89
N GLY A 109 13.17 -0.57 11.03
CA GLY A 109 14.55 -0.31 11.42
C GLY A 109 15.23 -1.42 12.23
N HIS A 110 16.54 -1.29 12.36
CA HIS A 110 17.42 -2.30 12.95
C HIS A 110 17.16 -2.67 14.42
N ARG A 111 16.42 -1.83 15.16
CA ARG A 111 16.07 -2.11 16.56
C ARG A 111 14.82 -2.97 16.69
N SER A 112 14.10 -3.19 15.59
CA SER A 112 12.88 -3.99 15.60
C SER A 112 13.18 -5.46 15.93
N PRO A 113 12.33 -6.12 16.74
CA PRO A 113 12.42 -7.56 16.96
C PRO A 113 12.27 -8.36 15.66
N VAL A 114 11.62 -7.81 14.63
CA VAL A 114 11.53 -8.44 13.29
C VAL A 114 12.94 -8.62 12.72
N TRP A 115 13.78 -7.60 12.76
CA TRP A 115 15.14 -7.70 12.24
C TRP A 115 15.99 -8.68 13.05
N ALA A 116 15.84 -8.66 14.37
CA ALA A 116 16.64 -9.50 15.26
C ALA A 116 16.28 -10.98 15.18
N ARG A 117 14.99 -11.31 15.07
CA ARG A 117 14.48 -12.68 15.20
C ARG A 117 14.07 -13.33 13.87
N CYS A 118 13.61 -12.52 12.91
CA CYS A 118 12.99 -13.04 11.69
C CYS A 118 13.88 -12.93 10.45
N LEU A 119 15.04 -12.27 10.52
CA LEU A 119 15.86 -12.03 9.33
C LEU A 119 17.21 -12.72 9.45
N THR A 120 17.69 -13.26 8.32
CA THR A 120 19.03 -13.87 8.28
C THR A 120 20.11 -12.79 8.45
N ARG A 121 21.37 -13.21 8.59
CA ARG A 121 22.50 -12.26 8.59
C ARG A 121 22.60 -11.50 7.25
N ASN A 122 22.35 -12.18 6.14
CA ASN A 122 22.41 -11.59 4.81
C ASN A 122 21.29 -10.58 4.59
N ASP A 123 20.05 -10.93 4.98
CA ASP A 123 18.91 -10.01 4.91
C ASP A 123 19.18 -8.71 5.68
N ARG A 124 19.72 -8.84 6.90
CA ARG A 124 20.08 -7.69 7.71
C ARG A 124 21.16 -6.83 7.05
N ALA A 125 22.18 -7.45 6.45
CA ALA A 125 23.22 -6.70 5.74
C ALA A 125 22.65 -5.86 4.59
N VAL A 126 21.74 -6.44 3.81
CA VAL A 126 21.02 -5.73 2.73
C VAL A 126 20.18 -4.58 3.30
N LEU A 127 19.44 -4.82 4.38
CA LEU A 127 18.62 -3.77 5.01
C LEU A 127 19.44 -2.66 5.66
N TYR A 128 20.62 -2.97 6.23
CA TYR A 128 21.55 -1.95 6.70
C TYR A 128 22.08 -1.08 5.56
N ALA A 129 22.47 -1.70 4.45
CA ALA A 129 22.90 -0.98 3.26
C ALA A 129 21.78 -0.09 2.70
N ALA A 130 20.57 -0.63 2.59
CA ALA A 130 19.39 0.12 2.19
C ALA A 130 19.09 1.29 3.14
N GLN A 131 19.12 1.07 4.46
CA GLN A 131 18.89 2.12 5.46
C GLN A 131 19.91 3.27 5.32
N ALA A 132 21.17 2.97 5.02
CA ALA A 132 22.22 3.98 4.87
C ALA A 132 22.09 4.80 3.58
N GLN A 133 21.56 4.19 2.52
CA GLN A 133 21.46 4.81 1.20
C GLN A 133 20.08 5.46 0.93
N LEU A 134 19.01 4.98 1.57
CA LEU A 134 17.65 5.51 1.48
C LEU A 134 17.36 6.62 2.50
N VAL A 135 18.35 7.48 2.76
CA VAL A 135 18.17 8.69 3.59
C VAL A 135 17.38 9.75 2.83
N ASP A 136 17.67 9.92 1.53
CA ASP A 136 16.82 10.63 0.57
C ASP A 136 16.22 9.61 -0.39
N VAL A 137 15.02 9.16 -0.06
CA VAL A 137 14.35 8.09 -0.81
C VAL A 137 13.95 8.57 -2.21
N SER A 138 13.65 9.86 -2.37
CA SER A 138 13.22 10.43 -3.65
C SER A 138 14.35 10.36 -4.68
N ALA A 139 15.56 10.76 -4.28
CA ALA A 139 16.75 10.69 -5.12
C ALA A 139 17.20 9.24 -5.34
N ALA A 140 17.22 8.42 -4.29
CA ALA A 140 17.75 7.06 -4.37
C ALA A 140 16.87 6.12 -5.22
N LEU A 141 15.55 6.30 -5.18
CA LEU A 141 14.61 5.48 -5.96
C LEU A 141 14.22 6.10 -7.31
N ASP A 142 14.70 7.31 -7.62
CA ASP A 142 14.31 8.07 -8.83
C ASP A 142 12.78 8.11 -8.96
N LEU A 143 12.15 8.67 -7.92
CA LEU A 143 10.70 8.76 -7.79
C LEU A 143 10.21 10.17 -8.04
N ASP A 144 9.27 10.33 -8.97
CA ASP A 144 8.43 11.52 -9.04
C ASP A 144 7.33 11.42 -7.98
N LEU A 145 7.57 12.05 -6.83
CA LEU A 145 6.62 12.13 -5.72
C LEU A 145 5.75 13.39 -5.77
N GLY A 146 5.82 14.19 -6.85
CA GLY A 146 5.06 15.43 -7.00
C GLY A 146 3.54 15.22 -6.94
N TRP A 147 3.07 14.02 -7.29
CA TRP A 147 1.66 13.64 -7.19
C TRP A 147 1.14 13.65 -5.74
N LEU A 148 1.99 13.49 -4.71
CA LEU A 148 1.56 13.51 -3.30
C LEU A 148 1.18 14.92 -2.83
N SER A 149 1.73 15.96 -3.43
CA SER A 149 1.51 17.35 -3.01
C SER A 149 0.12 17.87 -3.37
N ALA A 150 -0.46 17.38 -4.47
CA ALA A 150 -1.80 17.77 -4.88
C ALA A 150 -2.44 16.71 -5.78
N PRO A 151 -3.78 16.56 -5.75
CA PRO A 151 -4.51 15.68 -6.67
C PRO A 151 -4.38 16.08 -8.15
N ASN A 152 -3.90 17.31 -8.40
CA ASN A 152 -3.94 18.03 -9.66
C ASN A 152 -3.15 17.37 -10.80
N ALA A 153 -2.15 16.54 -10.49
CA ALA A 153 -1.39 15.81 -11.51
C ALA A 153 -2.24 14.72 -12.22
N ALA A 154 -3.34 14.27 -11.59
CA ALA A 154 -4.13 13.13 -12.04
C ALA A 154 -5.63 13.42 -12.19
N THR A 155 -6.11 14.62 -11.86
CA THR A 155 -7.52 14.98 -12.05
C THR A 155 -7.82 15.36 -13.50
N PRO A 156 -8.79 14.69 -14.15
CA PRO A 156 -9.37 15.19 -15.40
C PRO A 156 -9.98 16.59 -15.20
N ARG A 157 -10.00 17.40 -16.27
CA ARG A 157 -10.48 18.80 -16.26
C ARG A 157 -11.83 18.98 -15.54
N GLN A 158 -11.88 20.05 -14.73
CA GLN A 158 -13.05 20.74 -14.14
C GLN A 158 -13.93 19.94 -13.16
N LEU A 159 -13.43 19.77 -11.93
CA LEU A 159 -14.33 19.66 -10.77
C LEU A 159 -14.92 21.05 -10.47
N CYS A 160 -16.19 21.11 -10.05
CA CYS A 160 -16.75 22.35 -9.50
C CYS A 160 -15.97 22.77 -8.22
N ASP A 161 -15.84 24.07 -7.94
CA ASP A 161 -15.02 24.59 -6.83
C ASP A 161 -15.29 23.90 -5.49
N LYS A 162 -16.57 23.67 -5.17
CA LYS A 162 -16.99 22.97 -3.94
C LYS A 162 -16.44 21.54 -3.86
N CYS A 163 -16.39 20.82 -4.97
CA CYS A 163 -15.86 19.46 -5.02
C CYS A 163 -14.34 19.44 -5.04
N ASN A 164 -13.71 20.43 -5.69
CA ASN A 164 -12.27 20.62 -5.62
C ASN A 164 -11.81 20.87 -4.19
N THR A 165 -12.47 21.77 -3.45
CA THR A 165 -12.15 22.06 -2.05
C THR A 165 -12.28 20.81 -1.17
N LYS A 166 -13.36 20.03 -1.32
CA LYS A 166 -13.55 18.78 -0.57
C LYS A 166 -12.51 17.71 -0.92
N LEU A 167 -12.15 17.61 -2.21
CA LEU A 167 -11.11 16.71 -2.65
C LEU A 167 -9.76 17.09 -2.03
N LEU A 168 -9.39 18.37 -2.07
CA LEU A 168 -8.16 18.88 -1.46
C LEU A 168 -8.13 18.66 0.05
N GLU A 169 -9.25 18.89 0.75
CA GLU A 169 -9.35 18.62 2.19
C GLU A 169 -9.08 17.14 2.49
N LYS A 170 -9.70 16.23 1.74
CA LYS A 170 -9.54 14.78 1.92
C LYS A 170 -8.16 14.29 1.48
N TRP A 171 -7.60 14.91 0.45
CA TRP A 171 -6.22 14.70 0.02
C TRP A 171 -5.25 15.06 1.13
N ASN A 172 -5.40 16.26 1.71
CA ASN A 172 -4.57 16.71 2.82
C ASN A 172 -4.73 15.84 4.07
N GLN A 173 -5.94 15.36 4.37
CA GLN A 173 -6.17 14.40 5.46
C GLN A 173 -5.49 13.04 5.22
N SER A 174 -5.35 12.62 3.96
CA SER A 174 -4.81 11.29 3.62
C SER A 174 -3.31 11.33 3.36
N PHE A 175 -2.87 12.12 2.39
CA PHE A 175 -1.48 12.20 1.91
C PHE A 175 -0.75 13.46 2.38
N GLY A 176 -1.44 14.43 2.98
CA GLY A 176 -0.84 15.73 3.32
C GLY A 176 0.32 15.63 4.30
N GLN A 177 0.27 14.71 5.27
CA GLN A 177 1.41 14.48 6.16
C GLN A 177 2.59 13.88 5.41
N CYS A 178 2.35 12.86 4.58
CA CYS A 178 3.37 12.23 3.74
C CYS A 178 4.05 13.27 2.84
N SER A 179 3.29 14.10 2.13
CA SER A 179 3.87 15.14 1.26
C SER A 179 4.70 16.19 2.00
N LYS A 180 4.38 16.49 3.27
CA LYS A 180 5.11 17.50 4.05
C LYS A 180 6.39 16.97 4.67
N ASP A 181 6.37 15.70 5.06
CA ASP A 181 7.45 15.05 5.79
C ASP A 181 8.45 14.31 4.91
N LEU A 182 8.16 14.11 3.62
CA LEU A 182 9.11 13.58 2.65
C LEU A 182 10.29 14.54 2.43
N GLY A 183 11.47 13.99 2.16
CA GLY A 183 12.70 14.77 2.01
C GLY A 183 13.24 15.26 3.35
N SER A 184 12.88 14.58 4.45
CA SER A 184 13.26 15.02 5.79
C SER A 184 14.76 14.86 6.09
N GLY A 185 15.46 14.03 5.31
CA GLY A 185 16.86 13.68 5.53
C GLY A 185 17.09 12.81 6.78
N TYR A 186 16.03 12.38 7.47
CA TYR A 186 16.15 11.46 8.60
C TYR A 186 16.12 10.01 8.12
N PRO A 187 17.04 9.16 8.60
CA PRO A 187 17.05 7.74 8.25
C PRO A 187 15.69 7.10 8.51
N LEU A 188 15.22 6.32 7.53
CA LEU A 188 13.95 5.59 7.54
C LEU A 188 12.67 6.42 7.61
N LYS A 189 12.69 7.72 7.92
CA LYS A 189 11.46 8.53 8.04
C LYS A 189 10.68 8.51 6.72
N ASP A 190 11.37 8.81 5.62
CA ASP A 190 10.78 8.79 4.28
C ASP A 190 10.33 7.37 3.88
N VAL A 191 11.12 6.34 4.21
CA VAL A 191 10.75 4.93 3.98
C VAL A 191 9.47 4.56 4.71
N SER A 192 9.31 4.96 5.98
CA SER A 192 8.12 4.72 6.78
C SER A 192 6.89 5.41 6.19
N LEU A 193 7.04 6.62 5.64
CA LEU A 193 5.94 7.31 4.94
C LEU A 193 5.53 6.56 3.66
N LEU A 194 6.50 6.10 2.87
CA LEU A 194 6.22 5.35 1.64
C LEU A 194 5.60 3.97 1.93
N ALA A 195 6.06 3.28 2.98
CA ALA A 195 5.48 2.02 3.44
C ALA A 195 4.00 2.18 3.86
N GLN A 196 3.58 3.37 4.27
CA GLN A 196 2.21 3.70 4.69
C GLN A 196 1.30 4.22 3.57
N LEU A 197 1.79 4.34 2.33
CA LEU A 197 0.98 4.78 1.18
C LEU A 197 -0.34 4.01 1.01
N PRO A 198 -0.38 2.67 1.17
CA PRO A 198 -1.64 1.90 1.11
C PRO A 198 -2.63 2.32 2.19
N THR A 199 -2.16 2.62 3.41
CA THR A 199 -2.98 3.13 4.51
C THR A 199 -3.56 4.51 4.17
N TYR A 200 -2.74 5.44 3.67
CA TYR A 200 -3.20 6.76 3.26
C TYR A 200 -4.23 6.67 2.12
N ARG A 201 -3.97 5.80 1.15
CA ARG A 201 -4.90 5.52 0.07
C ARG A 201 -6.23 4.96 0.57
N HIS A 202 -6.22 4.18 1.64
CA HIS A 202 -7.41 3.58 2.24
C HIS A 202 -8.29 4.59 2.98
N ILE A 203 -7.67 5.65 3.55
CA ILE A 203 -8.38 6.75 4.19
C ILE A 203 -9.25 7.52 3.19
N MET A 204 -8.87 7.54 1.91
CA MET A 204 -9.71 8.11 0.84
C MET A 204 -10.93 7.22 0.57
N PRO A 205 -12.15 7.65 0.94
CA PRO A 205 -13.34 6.81 0.76
C PRO A 205 -13.64 6.60 -0.73
N ARG A 206 -14.04 5.41 -1.12
CA ARG A 206 -14.66 5.22 -2.45
C ARG A 206 -16.03 5.88 -2.45
N SER A 207 -16.44 6.49 -3.56
CA SER A 207 -17.81 6.95 -3.75
C SER A 207 -18.75 5.73 -3.83
N SER A 208 -19.17 5.18 -2.70
CA SER A 208 -20.27 4.22 -2.66
C SER A 208 -21.59 4.99 -2.75
N GLY A 209 -22.37 4.67 -3.77
CA GLY A 209 -23.53 5.44 -4.25
C GLY A 209 -24.76 5.52 -3.33
N SER A 210 -24.63 5.80 -2.04
CA SER A 210 -25.79 6.14 -1.21
C SER A 210 -25.44 7.02 -0.01
N LYS A 211 -26.15 8.16 0.04
CA LYS A 211 -26.46 9.11 1.14
C LYS A 211 -25.40 9.59 2.14
N TRP A 212 -24.35 8.85 2.49
CA TRP A 212 -23.32 9.31 3.43
C TRP A 212 -21.97 8.67 3.10
N GLY A 213 -20.98 9.49 2.72
CA GLY A 213 -19.62 9.03 2.44
C GLY A 213 -18.73 10.13 1.89
N TRP A 214 -19.33 11.11 1.22
CA TRP A 214 -18.64 12.30 0.75
C TRP A 214 -19.44 13.61 0.97
N GLY A 215 -20.74 13.53 1.27
CA GLY A 215 -21.59 14.73 1.33
C GLY A 215 -21.46 15.60 0.08
N TRP A 216 -21.17 15.01 -1.08
CA TRP A 216 -21.10 15.74 -2.34
C TRP A 216 -22.52 16.07 -2.72
N ASP A 217 -22.84 17.35 -2.84
CA ASP A 217 -24.18 17.77 -3.25
C ASP A 217 -24.54 17.07 -4.55
N SER A 218 -25.76 16.55 -4.59
CA SER A 218 -26.36 15.87 -5.74
C SER A 218 -26.35 16.69 -7.04
N GLY A 219 -25.98 17.97 -6.98
CA GLY A 219 -25.87 18.88 -8.12
C GLY A 219 -24.60 18.71 -8.98
N CYS A 220 -23.52 18.13 -8.47
CA CYS A 220 -22.25 18.07 -9.22
C CYS A 220 -22.12 16.70 -9.93
N LYS A 221 -22.83 16.55 -11.07
CA LYS A 221 -22.94 15.31 -11.88
C LYS A 221 -21.63 14.86 -12.54
N GLN A 222 -20.66 15.76 -12.70
CA GLN A 222 -19.34 15.49 -13.30
C GLN A 222 -18.43 14.62 -12.42
N ASN A 223 -18.83 14.37 -11.17
CA ASN A 223 -17.99 13.78 -10.15
C ASN A 223 -17.84 12.25 -10.19
N PHE A 224 -18.83 11.54 -10.74
CA PHE A 224 -18.86 10.07 -10.68
C PHE A 224 -17.78 9.41 -11.56
N SER A 225 -17.30 10.09 -12.61
CA SER A 225 -16.26 9.58 -13.52
C SER A 225 -14.84 9.98 -13.10
N CYS A 226 -14.66 11.16 -12.48
CA CYS A 226 -13.33 11.69 -12.17
C CYS A 226 -12.67 11.01 -10.97
N LEU A 227 -13.43 10.69 -9.91
CA LEU A 227 -12.85 10.09 -8.70
C LEU A 227 -12.29 8.68 -8.94
N PRO A 228 -12.98 7.74 -9.63
CA PRO A 228 -12.39 6.44 -9.96
C PRO A 228 -11.10 6.55 -10.76
N THR A 229 -11.02 7.52 -11.69
CA THR A 229 -9.85 7.78 -12.52
C THR A 229 -8.67 8.28 -11.68
N LEU A 230 -8.91 9.29 -10.83
CA LEU A 230 -7.91 9.81 -9.89
C LEU A 230 -7.39 8.69 -8.98
N LEU A 231 -8.28 7.93 -8.37
CA LEU A 231 -7.92 6.83 -7.48
C LEU A 231 -7.14 5.73 -8.20
N GLY A 232 -7.45 5.45 -9.48
CA GLY A 232 -6.66 4.55 -10.31
C GLY A 232 -5.25 5.07 -10.60
N SER A 233 -5.10 6.38 -10.82
CA SER A 233 -3.79 7.01 -10.97
C SER A 233 -2.96 6.92 -9.70
N VAL A 234 -3.57 7.19 -8.53
CA VAL A 234 -2.91 7.03 -7.23
C VAL A 234 -2.46 5.60 -7.03
N ASP A 235 -3.34 4.63 -7.29
CA ASP A 235 -3.01 3.21 -7.17
C ASP A 235 -1.80 2.84 -8.07
N THR A 236 -1.74 3.42 -9.28
CA THR A 236 -0.62 3.23 -10.22
C THR A 236 0.69 3.78 -9.66
N HIS A 237 0.69 5.00 -9.12
CA HIS A 237 1.88 5.60 -8.52
C HIS A 237 2.38 4.81 -7.30
N ILE A 238 1.47 4.32 -6.45
CA ILE A 238 1.84 3.47 -5.31
C ILE A 238 2.52 2.18 -5.80
N GLN A 239 2.00 1.55 -6.84
CA GLN A 239 2.64 0.36 -7.44
C GLN A 239 4.02 0.67 -8.02
N GLN A 240 4.20 1.83 -8.65
CA GLN A 240 5.50 2.27 -9.17
C GLN A 240 6.53 2.45 -8.05
N VAL A 241 6.14 3.05 -6.92
CA VAL A 241 7.00 3.19 -5.74
C VAL A 241 7.50 1.82 -5.29
N PHE A 242 6.62 0.83 -5.15
CA PHE A 242 7.01 -0.51 -4.73
C PHE A 242 7.85 -1.25 -5.78
N ALA A 243 7.52 -1.13 -7.07
CA ALA A 243 8.34 -1.72 -8.13
C ALA A 243 9.77 -1.15 -8.17
N LYS A 244 9.91 0.16 -7.94
CA LYS A 244 11.22 0.84 -7.82
C LYS A 244 11.98 0.37 -6.58
N ALA A 245 11.30 0.20 -5.44
CA ALA A 245 11.92 -0.35 -4.23
C ALA A 245 12.48 -1.77 -4.46
N THR A 246 11.77 -2.61 -5.20
CA THR A 246 12.27 -3.94 -5.62
C THR A 246 13.49 -3.85 -6.52
N SER A 247 13.43 -2.98 -7.52
CA SER A 247 14.56 -2.75 -8.43
C SER A 247 15.79 -2.27 -7.67
N TYR A 248 15.58 -1.45 -6.64
CA TYR A 248 16.63 -0.97 -5.76
C TYR A 248 17.21 -2.07 -4.86
N TYR A 249 16.36 -2.91 -4.26
CA TYR A 249 16.81 -4.09 -3.51
C TYR A 249 17.76 -4.96 -4.33
N LYS A 250 17.39 -5.27 -5.58
CA LYS A 250 18.21 -6.09 -6.47
C LYS A 250 19.62 -5.50 -6.68
N LYS A 251 19.71 -4.18 -6.88
CA LYS A 251 20.99 -3.48 -7.01
C LYS A 251 21.90 -3.57 -5.78
N ILE A 252 21.34 -3.81 -4.59
CA ILE A 252 22.14 -4.00 -3.36
C ILE A 252 22.65 -5.44 -3.26
N VAL A 253 21.89 -6.40 -3.77
CA VAL A 253 22.19 -7.84 -3.65
C VAL A 253 23.15 -8.32 -4.75
N GLU A 254 23.12 -7.69 -5.92
CA GLU A 254 24.07 -7.89 -7.04
C GLU A 254 25.46 -7.29 -6.74
#